data_AF-A0A966WRR7-F1
#
_entry.id   AF-A0A966WRR7-F1
#
_cell.length_a   1.000
_cell.length_b   1.000
_cell.length_c   1.000
_cell.angle_alpha   90.00
_cell.angle_beta   90.00
_cell.angle_gamma   90.00
#
_symmetry.space_group_name_H-M   'P 1'
#
loop_
_entity.id
_entity.type
_entity.pdbx_description
1 polymer ?
#
loop_
_entity_poly.entity_id
_entity_poly.type
_entity_poly.pdbx_seq_one_letter_code
_entity_poly.pdbx_strand_id
1 'polypeptide(L)'
;MVAHRAAYRLTLDRSRDTAGIQRAEGAMLFEVQDACEAWATRQRFTLVVTDRDGNTVETSSDYSTLESKDGQTLRFSLTQVTEGAVTSRVAGEATQTEAGGRVVFTDPVPNEMRLAPGTLFPMIHTIRALAAARAGQRLLVAPLLDGTTADGPQDTTTVITGGWQAPAENIRFPVLAPFGNARMRIAFFEPGQQGGASTPGYEVSLRYWANGVADEMKMDFGEFIVDGQ
;
A
#
# COMPACT_ATOMS: atom_id res chain seq x y z
N MET A 1 7.29 2.92 13.58
CA MET A 1 7.73 3.57 12.34
C MET A 1 8.13 5.00 12.62
N VAL A 2 9.15 5.51 11.93
CA VAL A 2 9.65 6.89 12.14
C VAL A 2 8.84 7.85 11.28
N ALA A 3 8.57 9.05 11.80
CA ALA A 3 7.94 10.10 11.03
C ALA A 3 8.82 10.51 9.84
N HIS A 4 8.25 10.55 8.65
CA HIS A 4 8.97 10.90 7.44
C HIS A 4 8.02 11.36 6.34
N ARG A 5 8.60 11.99 5.32
CA ARG A 5 7.91 12.36 4.08
C ARG A 5 8.73 11.88 2.90
N ALA A 6 8.09 11.17 1.99
CA ALA A 6 8.68 10.68 0.76
C ALA A 6 7.88 11.20 -0.44
N ALA A 7 8.59 11.58 -1.50
CA ALA A 7 8.01 11.98 -2.77
C ALA A 7 8.59 11.09 -3.85
N TYR A 8 7.72 10.52 -4.67
CA TYR A 8 8.05 9.60 -5.73
C TYR A 8 7.61 10.20 -7.05
N ARG A 9 8.51 10.20 -8.03
CA ARG A 9 8.14 10.47 -9.42
C ARG A 9 7.67 9.18 -10.05
N LEU A 10 6.49 9.20 -10.67
CA LEU A 10 5.89 8.04 -11.28
C LEU A 10 6.14 8.06 -12.79
N THR A 11 6.64 6.95 -13.32
CA THR A 11 6.88 6.76 -14.76
C THR A 11 6.52 5.35 -15.19
N LEU A 12 6.01 5.18 -16.41
CA LEU A 12 5.76 3.85 -16.98
C LEU A 12 7.04 3.01 -17.03
N ASP A 13 7.02 1.83 -16.40
CA ASP A 13 8.08 0.81 -16.48
C ASP A 13 7.78 -0.19 -17.60
N ARG A 14 6.54 -0.67 -17.66
CA ARG A 14 6.11 -1.69 -18.62
C ARG A 14 4.64 -1.52 -18.95
N SER A 15 4.28 -1.69 -20.21
CA SER A 15 2.89 -1.91 -20.65
C SER A 15 2.78 -3.34 -21.19
N ARG A 16 1.69 -4.05 -20.89
CA ARG A 16 1.41 -5.35 -21.51
C ARG A 16 0.76 -5.12 -22.87
N ASP A 17 1.05 -5.98 -23.84
CA ASP A 17 0.74 -5.73 -25.27
C ASP A 17 -0.74 -5.41 -25.56
N THR A 18 -1.65 -5.96 -24.75
CA THR A 18 -3.11 -5.77 -24.87
C THR A 18 -3.63 -4.47 -24.24
N ALA A 19 -2.85 -3.80 -23.39
CA ALA A 19 -3.29 -2.64 -22.62
C ALA A 19 -3.36 -1.36 -23.45
N GLY A 20 -2.63 -1.27 -24.56
CA GLY A 20 -2.62 -0.08 -25.42
C GLY A 20 -2.06 1.18 -24.75
N ILE A 21 -1.34 1.06 -23.63
CA ILE A 21 -0.78 2.21 -22.90
C ILE A 21 0.56 2.62 -23.51
N GLN A 22 0.66 3.89 -23.87
CA GLN A 22 1.87 4.49 -24.44
C GLN A 22 2.70 5.22 -23.39
N ARG A 23 2.05 5.89 -22.44
CA ARG A 23 2.72 6.68 -21.37
C ARG A 23 1.93 6.58 -20.08
N ALA A 24 2.64 6.59 -18.95
CA ALA A 24 2.08 6.80 -17.64
C ALA A 24 3.04 7.68 -16.86
N GLU A 25 2.55 8.76 -16.27
CA GLU A 25 3.39 9.69 -15.53
C GLU A 25 2.63 10.38 -14.39
N GLY A 26 3.35 10.76 -13.34
CA GLY A 26 2.72 11.39 -12.21
C GLY A 26 3.62 11.52 -11.00
N ALA A 27 3.00 11.62 -9.83
CA ALA A 27 3.71 11.74 -8.56
C ALA A 27 2.91 11.08 -7.44
N MET A 28 3.63 10.55 -6.46
CA MET A 28 3.07 10.15 -5.18
C MET A 28 3.80 10.86 -4.05
N LEU A 29 3.04 11.42 -3.13
CA LEU A 29 3.54 11.95 -1.87
C LEU A 29 3.01 11.06 -0.74
N PHE A 30 3.92 10.58 0.11
CA PHE A 30 3.59 9.75 1.25
C PHE A 30 4.18 10.36 2.52
N GLU A 31 3.35 10.56 3.54
CA GLU A 31 3.70 11.19 4.80
C GLU A 31 3.28 10.28 5.95
N VAL A 32 4.22 10.00 6.86
CA VAL A 32 3.96 9.33 8.13
C VAL A 32 4.30 10.30 9.25
N GLN A 33 3.37 10.53 10.15
CA GLN A 33 3.56 11.32 11.36
C GLN A 33 3.39 10.44 12.59
N ASP A 34 4.24 10.66 13.59
CA ASP A 34 4.05 10.07 14.91
C ASP A 34 3.04 10.93 15.69
N ALA A 35 1.90 10.33 16.02
CA ALA A 35 0.80 10.97 16.74
C ALA A 35 0.61 10.32 18.12
N CYS A 36 1.68 10.22 18.91
CA CYS A 36 1.74 9.67 20.26
C CYS A 36 1.34 8.18 20.33
N GLU A 37 0.03 7.89 20.41
CA GLU A 37 -0.54 6.55 20.48
C GLU A 37 -0.91 5.99 19.10
N ALA A 38 -0.78 6.79 18.04
CA ALA A 38 -1.09 6.41 16.67
C ALA A 38 -0.01 6.85 15.67
N TRP A 39 -0.10 6.31 14.46
CA TRP A 39 0.52 6.86 13.26
C TRP A 39 -0.56 7.53 12.41
N ALA A 40 -0.34 8.78 12.05
CA ALA A 40 -1.14 9.45 11.03
C ALA A 40 -0.42 9.32 9.70
N THR A 41 -1.08 8.72 8.70
CA THR A 41 -0.53 8.57 7.35
C THR A 41 -1.34 9.39 6.38
N ARG A 42 -0.69 10.06 5.42
CA ARG A 42 -1.35 10.67 4.28
C ARG A 42 -0.63 10.30 2.99
N GLN A 43 -1.39 9.93 1.99
CA GLN A 43 -0.91 9.69 0.64
C GLN A 43 -1.68 10.56 -0.34
N ARG A 44 -0.95 11.28 -1.19
CA ARG A 44 -1.52 12.01 -2.33
C ARG A 44 -0.89 11.46 -3.58
N PHE A 45 -1.71 10.99 -4.50
CA PHE A 45 -1.27 10.32 -5.71
C PHE A 45 -1.93 10.98 -6.91
N THR A 46 -1.16 11.18 -7.98
CA THR A 46 -1.67 11.62 -9.28
C THR A 46 -0.98 10.80 -10.35
N LEU A 47 -1.75 10.29 -11.30
CA LEU A 47 -1.26 9.55 -12.45
C LEU A 47 -2.06 9.95 -13.69
N VAL A 48 -1.35 10.34 -14.74
CA VAL A 48 -1.89 10.55 -16.08
C VAL A 48 -1.44 9.39 -16.94
N VAL A 49 -2.40 8.66 -17.51
CA VAL A 49 -2.16 7.56 -18.44
C VAL A 49 -2.56 8.02 -19.84
N THR A 50 -1.69 7.79 -20.82
CA THR A 50 -1.95 8.09 -22.23
C THR A 50 -1.95 6.79 -23.03
N ASP A 51 -3.01 6.55 -23.79
CA ASP A 51 -3.11 5.41 -24.71
C ASP A 51 -2.38 5.67 -26.04
N ARG A 52 -2.40 4.69 -26.95
CA ARG A 52 -1.78 4.81 -28.29
C ARG A 52 -2.49 5.78 -29.23
N ASP A 53 -3.75 6.08 -28.98
CA ASP A 53 -4.55 7.01 -29.77
C ASP A 53 -4.36 8.46 -29.29
N GLY A 54 -3.63 8.64 -28.19
CA GLY A 54 -3.33 9.94 -27.58
C GLY A 54 -4.38 10.41 -26.58
N ASN A 55 -5.36 9.57 -26.23
CA ASN A 55 -6.32 9.90 -25.18
C ASN A 55 -5.63 9.81 -23.82
N THR A 56 -5.95 10.77 -22.95
CA THR A 56 -5.40 10.85 -21.61
C THR A 56 -6.48 10.61 -20.58
N VAL A 57 -6.13 9.86 -19.54
CA VAL A 57 -6.95 9.73 -18.32
C VAL A 57 -6.10 10.15 -17.13
N GLU A 58 -6.51 11.21 -16.44
CA GLU A 58 -5.95 11.66 -15.18
C GLU A 58 -6.74 11.05 -14.01
N THR A 59 -6.02 10.36 -13.13
CA THR A 59 -6.54 9.88 -11.85
C THR A 59 -5.73 10.49 -10.71
N SER A 60 -6.42 10.99 -9.69
CA SER A 60 -5.80 11.43 -8.45
C SER A 60 -6.51 10.85 -7.23
N SER A 61 -5.78 10.65 -6.15
CA SER A 61 -6.33 10.22 -4.89
C SER A 61 -5.70 10.94 -3.70
N ASP A 62 -6.53 11.16 -2.69
CA ASP A 62 -6.13 11.65 -1.37
C ASP A 62 -6.60 10.65 -0.32
N TYR A 63 -5.63 9.95 0.27
CA TYR A 63 -5.83 8.86 1.22
C TYR A 63 -5.21 9.27 2.56
N SER A 64 -5.93 9.02 3.65
CA SER A 64 -5.47 9.33 5.00
C SER A 64 -5.87 8.22 5.97
N THR A 65 -4.98 7.91 6.91
CA THR A 65 -5.28 7.00 8.01
C THR A 65 -4.79 7.51 9.35
N LEU A 66 -5.45 7.05 10.41
CA LEU A 66 -4.99 7.12 11.79
C LEU A 66 -5.03 5.70 12.36
N GLU A 67 -3.87 5.09 12.55
CA GLU A 67 -3.72 3.71 13.00
C GLU A 67 -3.08 3.68 14.38
N SER A 68 -3.73 3.03 15.36
CA SER A 68 -3.17 2.94 16.71
C SER A 68 -1.94 2.04 16.76
N LYS A 69 -0.96 2.40 17.60
CA LYS A 69 0.33 1.69 17.69
C LYS A 69 0.23 0.27 18.23
N ASP A 70 -0.85 -0.03 18.92
CA ASP A 70 -1.20 -1.37 19.39
C ASP A 70 -1.89 -2.22 18.30
N GLY A 71 -2.23 -1.64 17.15
CA GLY A 71 -2.89 -2.31 16.04
C GLY A 71 -4.38 -2.59 16.25
N GLN A 72 -5.02 -1.99 17.26
CA GLN A 72 -6.41 -2.26 17.60
C GLN A 72 -7.41 -1.39 16.86
N THR A 73 -7.01 -0.21 16.36
CA THR A 73 -7.92 0.71 15.68
C THR A 73 -7.32 1.30 14.42
N LEU A 74 -8.17 1.49 13.41
CA LEU A 74 -7.84 2.18 12.17
C LEU A 74 -9.00 3.10 11.80
N ARG A 75 -8.72 4.38 11.56
CA ARG A 75 -9.64 5.30 10.89
C ARG A 75 -9.07 5.60 9.52
N PHE A 76 -9.89 5.58 8.48
CA PHE A 76 -9.42 5.76 7.11
C PHE A 76 -10.39 6.63 6.31
N SER A 77 -9.83 7.34 5.34
CA SER A 77 -10.58 8.00 4.28
C SER A 77 -9.79 8.00 2.98
N LEU A 78 -10.49 7.77 1.88
CA LEU A 78 -10.00 7.84 0.51
C LEU A 78 -11.00 8.65 -0.30
N THR A 79 -10.49 9.63 -1.06
CA THR A 79 -11.22 10.23 -2.16
C THR A 79 -10.43 10.03 -3.44
N GLN A 80 -11.06 9.43 -4.45
CA GLN A 80 -10.50 9.27 -5.78
C GLN A 80 -11.26 10.16 -6.77
N VAL A 81 -10.51 10.83 -7.64
CA VAL A 81 -11.00 11.70 -8.70
C VAL A 81 -10.42 11.22 -10.02
N THR A 82 -11.27 11.05 -11.02
CA THR A 82 -10.87 10.72 -12.40
C THR A 82 -11.52 11.74 -13.32
N GLU A 83 -10.74 12.34 -14.24
CA GLU A 83 -11.23 13.39 -15.16
C GLU A 83 -11.98 14.54 -14.43
N GLY A 84 -11.48 14.92 -13.25
CA GLY A 84 -12.07 15.98 -12.42
C GLY A 84 -13.37 15.59 -11.68
N ALA A 85 -13.91 14.39 -11.90
CA ALA A 85 -15.10 13.88 -11.22
C ALA A 85 -14.71 12.91 -10.09
N VAL A 86 -15.39 13.01 -8.94
CA VAL A 86 -15.19 12.06 -7.84
C VAL A 86 -15.73 10.70 -8.28
N THR A 87 -14.84 9.72 -8.41
CA THR A 87 -15.16 8.35 -8.84
C THR A 87 -15.29 7.37 -7.70
N SER A 88 -14.63 7.63 -6.57
CA SER A 88 -14.76 6.81 -5.36
C SER A 88 -14.59 7.65 -4.10
N ARG A 89 -15.37 7.30 -3.07
CA ARG A 89 -15.16 7.72 -1.69
C ARG A 89 -15.33 6.52 -0.78
N VAL A 90 -14.34 6.31 0.07
CA VAL A 90 -14.34 5.25 1.07
C VAL A 90 -13.93 5.89 2.38
N ALA A 91 -14.71 5.68 3.43
CA ALA A 91 -14.38 6.19 4.76
C ALA A 91 -14.97 5.27 5.80
N GLY A 92 -14.29 5.17 6.94
CA GLY A 92 -14.75 4.29 8.01
C GLY A 92 -13.76 4.16 9.15
N GLU A 93 -14.17 3.34 10.11
CA GLU A 93 -13.41 3.03 11.29
C GLU A 93 -13.46 1.54 11.57
N ALA A 94 -12.31 0.97 11.92
CA ALA A 94 -12.15 -0.43 12.23
C ALA A 94 -11.59 -0.62 13.64
N THR A 95 -12.03 -1.70 14.27
CA THR A 95 -11.55 -2.15 15.58
C THR A 95 -11.21 -3.63 15.49
N GLN A 96 -10.09 -4.02 16.07
CA GLN A 96 -9.55 -5.37 16.03
C GLN A 96 -9.18 -5.83 17.45
N THR A 97 -9.47 -7.08 17.75
CA THR A 97 -9.00 -7.82 18.93
C THR A 97 -8.35 -9.13 18.49
N GLU A 98 -7.79 -9.89 19.43
CA GLU A 98 -7.26 -11.24 19.15
C GLU A 98 -8.33 -12.19 18.58
N ALA A 99 -9.60 -12.01 18.97
CA ALA A 99 -10.73 -12.81 18.49
C ALA A 99 -11.31 -12.34 17.14
N GLY A 100 -10.69 -11.37 16.48
CA GLY A 100 -11.23 -10.70 15.30
C GLY A 100 -11.76 -9.31 15.63
N GLY A 101 -12.50 -8.72 14.70
CA GLY A 101 -12.88 -7.31 14.78
C GLY A 101 -14.10 -6.96 13.94
N ARG A 102 -14.29 -5.66 13.74
CA ARG A 102 -15.27 -5.12 12.80
C ARG A 102 -14.76 -3.84 12.14
N VAL A 103 -15.24 -3.57 10.94
CA VAL A 103 -15.12 -2.29 10.25
C VAL A 103 -16.52 -1.72 10.02
N VAL A 104 -16.68 -0.43 10.30
CA VAL A 104 -17.89 0.34 10.01
C VAL A 104 -17.54 1.37 8.95
N PHE A 105 -18.09 1.22 7.77
CA PHE A 105 -17.98 2.17 6.67
C PHE A 105 -19.03 3.27 6.83
N THR A 106 -18.64 4.51 6.55
CA THR A 106 -19.55 5.67 6.43
C THR A 106 -19.76 6.07 4.99
N ASP A 107 -18.78 5.80 4.11
CA ASP A 107 -18.84 6.01 2.66
C ASP A 107 -18.42 4.72 1.94
N PRO A 108 -18.99 4.41 0.76
CA PRO A 108 -20.00 5.20 0.04
C PRO A 108 -21.42 5.04 0.60
N VAL A 109 -21.70 3.96 1.33
CA VAL A 109 -22.96 3.70 2.01
C VAL A 109 -22.64 3.11 3.37
N PRO A 110 -23.35 3.50 4.46
CA PRO A 110 -23.15 2.92 5.77
C PRO A 110 -23.27 1.40 5.74
N ASN A 111 -22.22 0.71 6.17
CA ASN A 111 -22.17 -0.75 6.23
C ASN A 111 -21.24 -1.21 7.36
N GLU A 112 -21.47 -2.40 7.88
CA GLU A 112 -20.62 -3.03 8.89
C GLU A 112 -20.19 -4.43 8.42
N MET A 113 -18.90 -4.72 8.58
CA MET A 113 -18.34 -6.03 8.23
C MET A 113 -17.50 -6.57 9.37
N ARG A 114 -17.50 -7.90 9.54
CA ARG A 114 -16.62 -8.58 10.50
C ARG A 114 -15.21 -8.69 9.92
N LEU A 115 -14.22 -8.46 10.78
CA LEU A 115 -12.82 -8.73 10.49
C LEU A 115 -12.42 -10.07 11.08
N ALA A 116 -11.77 -10.90 10.29
CA ALA A 116 -11.25 -12.18 10.75
C ALA A 116 -10.16 -11.96 11.82
N PRO A 117 -9.96 -12.93 12.73
CA PRO A 117 -8.78 -12.96 13.58
C PRO A 117 -7.50 -12.86 12.72
N GLY A 118 -6.55 -12.02 13.14
CA GLY A 118 -5.29 -11.86 12.43
C GLY A 118 -5.32 -10.90 11.24
N THR A 119 -6.46 -10.27 10.91
CA THR A 119 -6.48 -9.12 10.00
C THR A 119 -5.53 -8.02 10.52
N LEU A 120 -4.75 -7.44 9.61
CA LEU A 120 -3.77 -6.41 9.91
C LEU A 120 -4.23 -5.06 9.34
N PHE A 121 -3.72 -3.99 9.94
CA PHE A 121 -3.77 -2.64 9.39
C PHE A 121 -2.41 -2.25 8.77
N PRO A 122 -2.33 -1.24 7.90
CA PRO A 122 -1.17 -1.00 7.03
C PRO A 122 0.18 -0.85 7.74
N MET A 123 0.24 -0.11 8.84
CA MET A 123 1.49 0.13 9.57
C MET A 123 1.92 -1.13 10.33
N ILE A 124 0.98 -1.81 10.99
CA ILE A 124 1.24 -3.10 11.66
C ILE A 124 1.65 -4.17 10.64
N HIS A 125 1.05 -4.20 9.44
CA HIS A 125 1.46 -5.08 8.36
C HIS A 125 2.93 -4.83 7.98
N THR A 126 3.31 -3.57 7.76
CA THR A 126 4.69 -3.17 7.45
C THR A 126 5.67 -3.59 8.57
N ILE A 127 5.30 -3.35 9.84
CA ILE A 127 6.08 -3.76 11.01
C ILE A 127 6.29 -5.27 11.03
N ARG A 128 5.22 -6.05 10.85
CA ARG A 128 5.28 -7.52 10.85
C ARG A 128 6.10 -8.06 9.68
N ALA A 129 5.99 -7.47 8.49
CA ALA A 129 6.77 -7.86 7.33
C ALA A 129 8.28 -7.61 7.53
N LEU A 130 8.66 -6.47 8.10
CA LEU A 130 10.04 -6.17 8.47
C LEU A 130 10.57 -7.10 9.58
N ALA A 131 9.74 -7.43 10.57
CA ALA A 131 10.09 -8.39 11.61
C ALA A 131 10.31 -9.80 11.05
N ALA A 132 9.42 -10.25 10.16
CA ALA A 132 9.54 -11.52 9.44
C ALA A 132 10.84 -11.58 8.63
N ALA A 133 11.18 -10.50 7.91
CA ALA A 133 12.42 -10.42 7.16
C ALA A 133 13.66 -10.56 8.06
N ARG A 134 13.69 -9.85 9.20
CA ARG A 134 14.77 -9.97 10.20
C ARG A 134 14.88 -11.38 10.79
N ALA A 135 13.76 -12.06 10.95
CA ALA A 135 13.72 -13.44 11.43
C ALA A 135 14.09 -14.49 10.34
N GLY A 136 14.43 -14.05 9.12
CA GLY A 136 14.76 -14.95 8.00
C GLY A 136 13.55 -15.62 7.37
N GLN A 137 12.33 -15.19 7.71
CA GLN A 137 11.11 -15.66 7.06
C GLN A 137 10.99 -15.05 5.66
N ARG A 138 10.31 -15.78 4.77
CA ARG A 138 10.17 -15.40 3.35
C ARG A 138 8.75 -15.00 2.96
N LEU A 139 7.77 -15.26 3.82
CA LEU A 139 6.35 -15.05 3.55
C LEU A 139 5.68 -14.47 4.78
N LEU A 140 4.80 -13.50 4.55
CA LEU A 140 3.77 -13.06 5.47
C LEU A 140 2.43 -13.14 4.71
N VAL A 141 1.50 -13.94 5.20
CA VAL A 141 0.16 -14.08 4.66
C VAL A 141 -0.82 -13.64 5.73
N ALA A 142 -1.60 -12.62 5.45
CA ALA A 142 -2.61 -12.10 6.35
C ALA A 142 -3.67 -11.31 5.58
N PRO A 143 -4.92 -11.27 6.05
CA PRO A 143 -5.87 -10.29 5.56
C PRO A 143 -5.41 -8.89 5.95
N LEU A 144 -5.58 -7.92 5.05
CA LEU A 144 -5.23 -6.51 5.26
C LEU A 144 -6.47 -5.66 5.06
N LEU A 145 -6.82 -4.83 6.05
CA LEU A 145 -7.78 -3.75 5.87
C LEU A 145 -7.00 -2.45 5.78
N ASP A 146 -6.92 -1.87 4.58
CA ASP A 146 -6.29 -0.57 4.35
C ASP A 146 -7.32 0.55 4.11
N GLY A 147 -8.58 0.22 3.81
CA GLY A 147 -9.63 1.19 3.54
C GLY A 147 -9.54 1.83 2.16
N THR A 148 -8.87 1.18 1.21
CA THR A 148 -8.84 1.62 -0.20
C THR A 148 -10.08 1.16 -0.98
N THR A 149 -10.80 0.15 -0.48
CA THR A 149 -12.09 -0.33 -1.03
C THR A 149 -13.16 -0.42 0.05
N ALA A 150 -14.43 -0.46 -0.37
CA ALA A 150 -15.58 -0.66 0.53
C ALA A 150 -15.94 -2.16 0.70
N ASP A 151 -15.15 -3.06 0.09
CA ASP A 151 -15.40 -4.51 0.09
C ASP A 151 -14.79 -5.22 1.31
N GLY A 152 -14.20 -4.46 2.22
CA GLY A 152 -13.62 -4.97 3.47
C GLY A 152 -12.14 -5.39 3.32
N PRO A 153 -11.66 -6.31 4.18
CA PRO A 153 -10.26 -6.72 4.17
C PRO A 153 -9.92 -7.55 2.93
N GLN A 154 -8.80 -7.24 2.29
CA GLN A 154 -8.27 -7.99 1.16
C GLN A 154 -7.34 -9.10 1.65
N ASP A 155 -7.30 -10.23 0.96
CA ASP A 155 -6.31 -11.26 1.23
C ASP A 155 -4.96 -10.79 0.66
N THR A 156 -3.90 -10.79 1.48
CA THR A 156 -2.57 -10.36 1.04
C THR A 156 -1.51 -11.43 1.22
N THR A 157 -0.64 -11.52 0.22
CA THR A 157 0.58 -12.34 0.29
C THR A 157 1.79 -11.45 0.09
N THR A 158 2.59 -11.33 1.14
CA THR A 158 3.85 -10.59 1.14
C THR A 158 5.02 -11.56 1.02
N VAL A 159 5.71 -11.52 -0.12
CA VAL A 159 6.93 -12.27 -0.40
C VAL A 159 8.14 -11.40 -0.09
N ILE A 160 9.01 -11.88 0.80
CA ILE A 160 10.27 -11.22 1.15
C ILE A 160 11.37 -11.78 0.26
N THR A 161 11.92 -10.94 -0.61
CA THR A 161 12.92 -11.32 -1.60
C THR A 161 14.32 -10.89 -1.17
N GLY A 162 15.32 -11.75 -1.40
CA GLY A 162 16.72 -11.47 -1.02
C GLY A 162 17.02 -11.49 0.48
N GLY A 163 16.02 -11.64 1.35
CA GLY A 163 16.17 -11.66 2.80
C GLY A 163 16.55 -10.29 3.40
N TRP A 164 16.83 -10.28 4.70
CA TRP A 164 17.27 -9.06 5.40
C TRP A 164 18.68 -8.65 4.96
N GLN A 165 18.80 -7.38 4.57
CA GLN A 165 20.08 -6.73 4.28
C GLN A 165 20.50 -5.88 5.48
N ALA A 166 21.73 -6.07 5.93
CA ALA A 166 22.31 -5.26 7.00
C ALA A 166 22.46 -3.79 6.55
N PRO A 167 22.56 -2.84 7.51
CA PRO A 167 22.93 -1.46 7.21
C PRO A 167 24.16 -1.38 6.31
N ALA A 168 24.10 -0.53 5.29
CA ALA A 168 25.16 -0.35 4.30
C ALA A 168 25.16 1.10 3.79
N GLU A 169 26.24 1.52 3.16
CA GLU A 169 26.32 2.86 2.57
C GLU A 169 25.21 3.10 1.55
N ASN A 170 24.63 4.30 1.58
CA ASN A 170 23.64 4.74 0.62
C ASN A 170 24.02 6.13 0.11
N ILE A 171 24.59 6.18 -1.10
CA ILE A 171 25.07 7.43 -1.72
C ILE A 171 23.90 8.38 -2.01
N ARG A 172 22.76 7.84 -2.47
CA ARG A 172 21.60 8.64 -2.87
C ARG A 172 20.88 9.23 -1.64
N PHE A 173 20.76 8.44 -0.57
CA PHE A 173 20.09 8.83 0.67
C PHE A 173 20.94 8.45 1.90
N PRO A 174 21.96 9.24 2.26
CA PRO A 174 22.86 8.92 3.38
C PRO A 174 22.15 8.73 4.72
N VAL A 175 21.00 9.39 4.91
CA VAL A 175 20.15 9.24 6.11
C VAL A 175 19.61 7.83 6.30
N LEU A 176 19.54 7.02 5.23
CA LEU A 176 19.07 5.63 5.28
C LEU A 176 20.18 4.62 5.60
N ALA A 177 21.45 5.00 5.47
CA ALA A 177 22.60 4.11 5.67
C ALA A 177 22.62 3.37 7.03
N PRO A 178 22.17 3.95 8.16
CA PRO A 178 22.13 3.25 9.45
C PRO A 178 21.08 2.13 9.55
N PHE A 179 20.17 2.02 8.58
CA PHE A 179 19.03 1.11 8.64
C PHE A 179 19.26 -0.09 7.72
N GLY A 180 19.03 -1.30 8.24
CA GLY A 180 18.88 -2.48 7.39
C GLY A 180 17.58 -2.41 6.59
N ASN A 181 17.44 -3.24 5.57
CA ASN A 181 16.29 -3.21 4.68
C ASN A 181 15.92 -4.61 4.17
N ALA A 182 14.73 -4.72 3.58
CA ALA A 182 14.30 -5.92 2.88
C ALA A 182 13.44 -5.54 1.67
N ARG A 183 13.60 -6.29 0.58
CA ARG A 183 12.74 -6.18 -0.60
C ARG A 183 11.52 -7.04 -0.42
N MET A 184 10.37 -6.50 -0.77
CA MET A 184 9.07 -7.14 -0.61
C MET A 184 8.25 -7.00 -1.88
N ARG A 185 7.46 -8.03 -2.17
CA ARG A 185 6.39 -7.99 -3.16
C ARG A 185 5.10 -8.37 -2.46
N ILE A 186 4.13 -7.47 -2.48
CA ILE A 186 2.83 -7.63 -1.85
C ILE A 186 1.80 -7.79 -2.97
N ALA A 187 1.09 -8.90 -2.96
CA ALA A 187 0.00 -9.18 -3.88
C ALA A 187 -1.33 -9.10 -3.13
N PHE A 188 -2.29 -8.39 -3.73
CA PHE A 188 -3.63 -8.16 -3.19
C PHE A 188 -4.64 -8.97 -3.99
N PHE A 189 -5.45 -9.74 -3.27
CA PHE A 189 -6.46 -10.61 -3.83
C PHE A 189 -7.83 -10.21 -3.31
N GLU A 190 -8.84 -10.42 -4.15
CA GLU A 190 -10.24 -10.30 -3.73
C GLU A 190 -10.52 -11.24 -2.54
N PRO A 191 -11.43 -10.86 -1.62
CA PRO A 191 -11.73 -11.66 -0.43
C PRO A 191 -12.10 -13.11 -0.78
N GLY A 192 -11.43 -14.08 -0.15
CA GLY A 192 -11.69 -15.50 -0.34
C GLY A 192 -10.92 -16.14 -1.51
N GLN A 193 -10.06 -15.37 -2.20
CA GLN A 193 -9.13 -15.87 -3.20
C GLN A 193 -7.73 -15.98 -2.59
N GLN A 194 -7.38 -17.12 -2.01
CA GLN A 194 -6.01 -17.34 -1.50
C GLN A 194 -5.04 -17.71 -2.63
N GLY A 195 -3.80 -17.20 -2.52
CA GLY A 195 -2.74 -17.34 -3.52
C GLY A 195 -2.44 -18.79 -3.89
N GLY A 196 -2.58 -19.10 -5.19
CA GLY A 196 -2.26 -20.41 -5.77
C GLY A 196 -2.92 -20.67 -7.13
N ALA A 197 -4.09 -20.07 -7.38
CA ALA A 197 -4.84 -20.23 -8.65
C ALA A 197 -5.43 -18.93 -9.23
N SER A 198 -5.45 -17.84 -8.47
CA SER A 198 -5.98 -16.53 -8.89
C SER A 198 -4.86 -15.54 -9.21
N THR A 199 -5.06 -14.72 -10.25
CA THR A 199 -4.21 -13.58 -10.55
C THR A 199 -4.55 -12.45 -9.56
N PRO A 200 -3.57 -11.85 -8.86
CA PRO A 200 -3.83 -10.70 -8.00
C PRO A 200 -4.36 -9.51 -8.82
N GLY A 201 -5.28 -8.74 -8.24
CA GLY A 201 -5.82 -7.53 -8.89
C GLY A 201 -4.83 -6.37 -8.86
N TYR A 202 -3.94 -6.36 -7.88
CA TYR A 202 -2.89 -5.36 -7.72
C TYR A 202 -1.67 -5.98 -7.05
N GLU A 203 -0.48 -5.57 -7.49
CA GLU A 203 0.76 -5.94 -6.82
C GLU A 203 1.65 -4.71 -6.64
N VAL A 204 2.34 -4.64 -5.52
CA VAL A 204 3.39 -3.64 -5.29
C VAL A 204 4.69 -4.34 -4.89
N SER A 205 5.78 -3.98 -5.55
CA SER A 205 7.13 -4.34 -5.14
C SER A 205 7.85 -3.11 -4.62
N LEU A 206 8.57 -3.23 -3.52
CA LEU A 206 9.30 -2.11 -2.91
C LEU A 206 10.39 -2.65 -1.97
N ARG A 207 11.32 -1.78 -1.58
CA ARG A 207 12.26 -2.03 -0.48
C ARG A 207 11.86 -1.21 0.73
N TYR A 208 11.53 -1.88 1.84
CA TYR A 208 11.35 -1.22 3.12
C TYR A 208 12.67 -1.16 3.88
N TRP A 209 12.99 0.02 4.38
CA TRP A 209 14.03 0.24 5.37
C TRP A 209 13.48 0.00 6.78
N ALA A 210 14.36 -0.34 7.73
CA ALA A 210 13.99 -0.66 9.11
C ALA A 210 13.16 0.44 9.82
N ASN A 211 13.29 1.68 9.38
CA ASN A 211 12.59 2.84 9.92
C ASN A 211 11.19 3.06 9.31
N GLY A 212 10.82 2.30 8.26
CA GLY A 212 9.54 2.38 7.56
C GLY A 212 9.57 3.16 6.24
N VAL A 213 10.70 3.78 5.89
CA VAL A 213 10.85 4.42 4.58
C VAL A 213 10.84 3.35 3.50
N ALA A 214 10.18 3.62 2.37
CA ALA A 214 10.17 2.75 1.20
C ALA A 214 10.91 3.41 0.02
N ASP A 215 11.59 2.61 -0.79
CA ASP A 215 12.11 2.99 -2.10
C ASP A 215 12.06 1.81 -3.08
N GLU A 216 12.55 1.98 -4.31
CA GLU A 216 12.48 0.95 -5.37
C GLU A 216 11.04 0.47 -5.65
N MET A 217 10.07 1.39 -5.64
CA MET A 217 8.66 1.07 -5.73
C MET A 217 8.25 0.74 -7.17
N LYS A 218 7.55 -0.37 -7.37
CA LYS A 218 6.89 -0.75 -8.63
C LYS A 218 5.45 -1.15 -8.36
N MET A 219 4.51 -0.48 -9.01
CA MET A 219 3.07 -0.70 -8.88
C MET A 219 2.57 -1.39 -10.16
N ASP A 220 2.09 -2.63 -10.04
CA ASP A 220 1.54 -3.44 -11.14
C ASP A 220 0.01 -3.40 -11.05
N PHE A 221 -0.60 -2.68 -12.00
CA PHE A 221 -2.05 -2.53 -12.13
C PHE A 221 -2.67 -3.66 -12.99
N GLY A 222 -1.94 -4.75 -13.20
CA GLY A 222 -2.35 -5.86 -14.06
C GLY A 222 -2.07 -5.58 -15.54
N GLU A 223 -2.49 -4.45 -16.07
CA GLU A 223 -2.29 -4.09 -17.49
C GLU A 223 -0.95 -3.39 -17.78
N PHE A 224 -0.42 -2.68 -16.78
CA PHE A 224 0.83 -1.93 -16.87
C PHE A 224 1.47 -1.78 -15.49
N ILE A 225 2.76 -1.46 -15.51
CA ILE A 225 3.60 -1.29 -14.33
C ILE A 225 4.16 0.12 -14.33
N VAL A 226 4.06 0.79 -13.18
CA VAL A 226 4.61 2.12 -12.94
C VAL A 226 5.77 2.02 -11.95
N ASP A 227 6.91 2.62 -12.29
CA ASP A 227 8.07 2.79 -11.42
C ASP A 227 7.95 4.09 -10.62
N GLY A 228 8.22 4.01 -9.32
CA GLY A 228 8.23 5.12 -8.38
C GLY A 228 9.65 5.40 -7.89
N GLN A 229 10.23 6.51 -8.35
CA GLN A 229 11.64 6.88 -8.10
C GLN A 229 11.84 8.01 -7.09
#